data_AF-A0A7W0XUZ2-F1
#
_entry.id   AF-A0A7W0XUZ2-F1
#
_cell.length_a   1.000
_cell.length_b   1.000
_cell.length_c   1.000
_cell.angle_alpha   90.00
_cell.angle_beta   90.00
_cell.angle_gamma   90.00
#
_symmetry.space_group_name_H-M   'P 1'
#
loop_
_entity.id
_entity.type
_entity.pdbx_description
1 polymer ?
#
loop_
_entity_poly.entity_id
_entity_poly.type
_entity_poly.pdbx_seq_one_letter_code
_entity_poly.pdbx_strand_id
1 'polypeptide(L)'
;MNTPDAPRVDARPAAASPADLDRLAHRAWSALDTVHVAAYFAPEPAEEYAALGVRARAGYFYSRAAPMGAVPPEVVAATFYVFAPGLIRHVMRGGWTQVSPEQMVAARQRGIGRCLDRVLETGTGTGADVAEAIELVRELSAGFGPHGRALYAGH
;
A
#
# COMPACT_ATOMS: atom_id res chain seq x y z
N MET A 1 31.49 13.59 33.52
CA MET A 1 31.69 12.52 32.52
C MET A 1 30.73 12.79 31.39
N ASN A 2 31.23 13.40 30.31
CA ASN A 2 30.43 13.75 29.13
C ASN A 2 30.59 12.61 28.13
N THR A 3 29.52 11.89 27.84
CA THR A 3 29.51 10.85 26.81
C THR A 3 29.65 11.55 25.45
N PRO A 4 30.61 11.17 24.57
CA PRO A 4 30.70 11.80 23.27
C PRO A 4 29.47 11.46 22.45
N ASP A 5 28.84 12.50 21.91
CA ASP A 5 27.73 12.41 20.96
C ASP A 5 28.18 11.60 19.74
N ALA A 6 27.36 10.62 19.32
CA ALA A 6 27.67 9.79 18.17
C ALA A 6 27.72 10.67 16.90
N PRO A 7 28.65 10.43 15.96
CA PRO A 7 28.75 11.27 14.77
C PRO A 7 27.46 11.16 13.96
N ARG A 8 26.73 12.28 13.83
CA ARG A 8 25.70 12.43 12.80
C ARG A 8 26.36 12.22 11.44
N VAL A 9 25.80 11.33 10.64
CA VAL A 9 26.23 11.05 9.27
C VAL A 9 25.83 12.25 8.40
N ASP A 10 26.54 13.37 8.53
CA ASP A 10 26.31 14.62 7.79
C ASP A 10 26.99 14.64 6.40
N ALA A 11 27.49 13.50 5.93
CA ALA A 11 28.01 13.38 4.58
C ALA A 11 26.85 13.10 3.61
N ARG A 12 26.34 14.15 2.94
CA ARG A 12 25.50 13.96 1.75
C ARG A 12 26.30 13.05 0.79
N PRO A 13 25.81 11.85 0.45
CA PRO A 13 26.56 10.92 -0.37
C PRO A 13 26.93 11.59 -1.70
N ALA A 14 28.11 11.22 -2.24
CA ALA A 14 28.50 11.63 -3.59
C ALA A 14 27.34 11.38 -4.56
N ALA A 15 27.11 12.30 -5.50
CA ALA A 15 25.98 12.20 -6.41
C ALA A 15 25.98 10.83 -7.11
N ALA A 16 24.96 10.02 -6.82
CA ALA A 16 24.82 8.67 -7.38
C ALA A 16 24.77 8.75 -8.92
N SER A 17 25.48 7.85 -9.59
CA SER A 17 25.39 7.77 -11.05
C SER A 17 23.97 7.33 -11.47
N PRO A 18 23.55 7.55 -12.73
CA PRO A 18 22.27 7.04 -13.22
C PRO A 18 22.09 5.53 -13.00
N ALA A 19 23.15 4.75 -13.19
CA ALA A 19 23.13 3.30 -12.95
C ALA A 19 23.00 2.94 -11.45
N ASP A 20 23.57 3.75 -10.55
CA ASP A 20 23.37 3.59 -9.11
C ASP A 20 21.92 3.92 -8.71
N LEU A 21 21.36 4.99 -9.26
CA LEU A 21 19.97 5.38 -9.05
C LEU A 21 19.01 4.30 -9.53
N ASP A 22 19.22 3.72 -10.72
CA ASP A 22 18.39 2.63 -11.23
C ASP A 22 18.44 1.39 -10.33
N ARG A 23 19.64 1.00 -9.88
CA ARG A 23 19.79 -0.11 -8.93
C ARG A 23 19.09 0.18 -7.60
N LEU A 24 19.26 1.37 -7.05
CA LEU A 24 18.63 1.76 -5.79
C LEU A 24 17.11 1.81 -5.92
N ALA A 25 16.59 2.35 -7.03
CA ALA A 25 15.16 2.39 -7.32
C ALA A 25 14.55 0.98 -7.41
N HIS A 26 15.21 0.05 -8.11
CA HIS A 26 14.75 -1.34 -8.20
C HIS A 26 14.76 -2.04 -6.84
N ARG A 27 15.80 -1.81 -6.02
CA ARG A 27 15.88 -2.37 -4.67
C ARG A 27 14.78 -1.82 -3.76
N ALA A 28 14.55 -0.50 -3.78
CA ALA A 28 13.49 0.14 -3.03
C ALA A 28 12.11 -0.37 -3.47
N TRP A 29 11.86 -0.43 -4.78
CA TRP A 29 10.63 -0.99 -5.33
C TRP A 29 10.41 -2.44 -4.89
N SER A 30 11.41 -3.31 -5.00
CA SER A 30 11.28 -4.72 -4.60
C SER A 30 10.97 -4.90 -3.11
N ALA A 31 11.57 -4.08 -2.24
CA ALA A 31 11.30 -4.11 -0.81
C ALA A 31 9.87 -3.63 -0.50
N LEU A 32 9.44 -2.51 -1.10
CA LEU A 32 8.08 -1.99 -0.93
C LEU A 32 7.02 -2.90 -1.55
N ASP A 33 7.32 -3.54 -2.69
CA ASP A 33 6.40 -4.46 -3.35
C ASP A 33 6.11 -5.66 -2.46
N THR A 34 7.10 -6.17 -1.72
CA THR A 34 6.91 -7.26 -0.73
C THR A 34 5.86 -6.92 0.32
N VAL A 35 5.83 -5.67 0.80
CA VAL A 35 4.79 -5.20 1.73
C VAL A 35 3.47 -4.95 1.00
N HIS A 36 3.53 -4.40 -0.21
CA HIS A 36 2.36 -4.11 -1.03
C HIS A 36 1.55 -5.38 -1.38
N VAL A 37 2.24 -6.47 -1.74
CA VAL A 37 1.60 -7.71 -2.19
C VAL A 37 0.80 -8.39 -1.07
N ALA A 38 1.13 -8.15 0.20
CA ALA A 38 0.36 -8.65 1.34
C ALA A 38 -1.11 -8.19 1.29
N ALA A 39 -1.37 -6.99 0.76
CA ALA A 39 -2.74 -6.48 0.60
C ALA A 39 -3.63 -7.33 -0.34
N TYR A 40 -3.03 -8.21 -1.16
CA TYR A 40 -3.73 -9.01 -2.17
C TYR A 40 -3.69 -10.51 -1.88
N PHE A 41 -2.57 -11.01 -1.34
CA PHE A 41 -2.33 -12.44 -1.21
C PHE A 41 -2.35 -12.95 0.22
N ALA A 42 -2.23 -12.06 1.21
CA ALA A 42 -2.43 -12.47 2.60
C ALA A 42 -3.92 -12.83 2.81
N PRO A 43 -4.23 -13.86 3.62
CA PRO A 43 -5.62 -14.20 3.92
C PRO A 43 -6.34 -13.11 4.74
N GLU A 44 -5.62 -12.37 5.59
CA GLU A 44 -6.19 -11.47 6.57
C GLU A 44 -7.01 -10.30 5.98
N PRO A 45 -6.57 -9.59 4.91
CA PRO A 45 -7.42 -8.63 4.22
C PRO A 45 -8.71 -9.24 3.66
N ALA A 46 -8.65 -10.44 3.09
CA ALA A 46 -9.84 -11.09 2.52
C ALA A 46 -10.85 -11.48 3.60
N GLU A 47 -10.39 -11.91 4.78
CA GLU A 47 -11.22 -12.15 5.95
C GLU A 47 -11.94 -10.88 6.43
N GLU A 48 -11.21 -9.76 6.50
CA GLU A 48 -11.77 -8.45 6.88
C GLU A 48 -12.83 -7.97 5.89
N TYR A 49 -12.61 -8.16 4.58
CA TYR A 49 -13.62 -7.84 3.56
C TYR A 49 -14.85 -8.76 3.69
N ALA A 50 -14.64 -10.04 3.97
CA ALA A 50 -15.73 -11.00 4.14
C ALA A 50 -16.62 -10.66 5.35
N ALA A 51 -16.05 -10.11 6.42
CA ALA A 51 -16.80 -9.59 7.57
C ALA A 51 -17.71 -8.40 7.21
N LEU A 52 -17.36 -7.64 6.17
CA LEU A 52 -18.20 -6.59 5.57
C LEU A 52 -19.18 -7.12 4.51
N GLY A 53 -19.26 -8.44 4.34
CA GLY A 53 -20.08 -9.08 3.31
C GLY A 53 -19.50 -9.02 1.89
N VAL A 54 -18.27 -8.54 1.73
CA VAL A 54 -17.59 -8.40 0.43
C VAL A 54 -16.67 -9.60 0.21
N ARG A 55 -16.96 -10.44 -0.79
CA ARG A 55 -16.23 -11.70 -1.01
C ARG A 55 -15.61 -11.81 -2.40
N ALA A 56 -14.62 -12.71 -2.51
CA ALA A 56 -13.96 -13.07 -3.77
C ALA A 56 -13.45 -11.84 -4.53
N ARG A 57 -13.66 -11.78 -5.85
CA ARG A 57 -13.19 -10.67 -6.70
C ARG A 57 -13.76 -9.30 -6.31
N ALA A 58 -14.89 -9.22 -5.60
CA ALA A 58 -15.40 -7.94 -5.13
C ALA A 58 -14.41 -7.29 -4.15
N GLY A 59 -13.82 -8.06 -3.24
CA GLY A 59 -12.83 -7.53 -2.29
C GLY A 59 -11.65 -6.86 -2.99
N TYR A 60 -11.17 -7.45 -4.09
CA TYR A 60 -10.11 -6.87 -4.91
C TYR A 60 -10.48 -5.49 -5.47
N PHE A 61 -11.62 -5.37 -6.15
CA PHE A 61 -12.02 -4.11 -6.78
C PHE A 61 -12.40 -3.05 -5.76
N TYR A 62 -13.22 -3.39 -4.76
CA TYR A 62 -13.66 -2.46 -3.73
C TYR A 62 -12.49 -1.95 -2.89
N SER A 63 -11.57 -2.82 -2.44
CA SER A 63 -10.43 -2.38 -1.60
C SER A 63 -9.46 -1.47 -2.35
N ARG A 64 -9.27 -1.71 -3.65
CA ARG A 64 -8.43 -0.90 -4.53
C ARG A 64 -9.09 0.42 -4.91
N ALA A 65 -10.40 0.43 -5.11
CA ALA A 65 -11.13 1.62 -5.53
C ALA A 65 -11.45 2.55 -4.36
N ALA A 66 -11.53 2.03 -3.14
CA ALA A 66 -11.96 2.77 -1.96
C ALA A 66 -11.18 4.07 -1.67
N PRO A 67 -9.85 4.17 -1.90
CA PRO A 67 -9.15 5.45 -1.75
C PRO A 67 -9.70 6.55 -2.68
N MET A 68 -10.23 6.20 -3.85
CA MET A 68 -10.85 7.18 -4.75
C MET A 68 -12.23 7.68 -4.24
N GLY A 69 -12.72 7.19 -3.10
CA GLY A 69 -14.04 7.48 -2.56
C GLY A 69 -15.16 6.69 -3.26
N ALA A 70 -16.40 7.15 -3.09
CA ALA A 70 -17.60 6.47 -3.57
C ALA A 70 -17.85 6.66 -5.08
N VAL A 71 -16.81 6.44 -5.91
CA VAL A 71 -16.86 6.63 -7.36
C VAL A 71 -17.67 5.53 -8.07
N PRO A 72 -18.32 5.85 -9.22
CA PRO A 72 -19.08 4.87 -9.97
C PRO A 72 -18.17 3.83 -10.66
N PRO A 73 -18.69 2.63 -11.02
CA PRO A 73 -17.92 1.57 -11.67
C PRO A 73 -17.18 1.99 -12.94
N GLU A 74 -17.70 2.98 -13.68
CA GLU A 74 -17.10 3.52 -14.89
C GLU A 74 -15.77 4.23 -14.62
N VAL A 75 -15.69 4.97 -13.51
CA VAL A 75 -14.44 5.61 -13.07
C VAL A 75 -13.44 4.54 -12.64
N VAL A 76 -13.90 3.51 -11.92
CA VAL A 76 -13.03 2.38 -11.56
C VAL A 76 -12.51 1.65 -12.81
N ALA A 77 -13.35 1.46 -13.82
CA ALA A 77 -12.95 0.84 -15.08
C ALA A 77 -11.94 1.68 -15.86
N ALA A 78 -12.09 3.01 -15.87
CA ALA A 78 -11.11 3.91 -16.48
C ALA A 78 -9.75 3.84 -15.76
N THR A 79 -9.76 3.84 -14.42
CA THR A 79 -8.52 3.73 -13.64
C THR A 79 -7.89 2.34 -13.78
N PHE A 80 -8.71 1.27 -13.86
CA PHE A 80 -8.25 -0.12 -13.92
C PHE A 80 -8.33 -0.67 -15.34
N TYR A 81 -7.88 0.13 -16.32
CA TYR A 81 -8.03 -0.11 -17.76
C TYR A 81 -7.50 -1.46 -18.29
N VAL A 82 -6.72 -2.19 -17.47
CA VAL A 82 -6.24 -3.55 -17.77
C VAL A 82 -7.31 -4.63 -17.63
N PHE A 83 -8.46 -4.33 -17.01
CA PHE A 83 -9.57 -5.28 -16.86
C PHE A 83 -10.71 -4.96 -17.84
N ALA A 84 -11.44 -6.01 -18.23
CA ALA A 84 -12.65 -5.84 -19.04
C ALA A 84 -13.69 -4.96 -18.31
N PRO A 85 -14.17 -3.85 -18.90
CA PRO A 85 -15.11 -2.95 -18.23
C PRO A 85 -16.41 -3.65 -17.78
N GLY A 86 -16.88 -4.65 -18.53
CA GLY A 86 -18.05 -5.44 -18.16
C GLY A 86 -17.88 -6.25 -16.87
N LEU A 87 -16.66 -6.71 -16.59
CA LEU A 87 -16.34 -7.40 -15.32
C LEU A 87 -16.48 -6.43 -14.15
N ILE A 88 -15.94 -5.21 -14.26
CA ILE A 88 -15.99 -4.20 -13.19
C ILE A 88 -17.44 -3.80 -12.91
N ARG A 89 -18.23 -3.51 -13.96
CA ARG A 89 -19.67 -3.21 -13.79
C ARG A 89 -20.44 -4.36 -13.14
N HIS A 90 -20.10 -5.60 -13.46
CA HIS A 90 -20.74 -6.76 -12.86
C HIS A 90 -20.37 -6.89 -11.38
N VAL A 91 -19.09 -6.81 -11.04
CA VAL A 91 -18.58 -7.00 -9.67
C VAL A 91 -18.99 -5.86 -8.74
N MET A 92 -18.99 -4.63 -9.24
CA MET A 92 -19.37 -3.43 -8.48
C MET A 92 -20.83 -3.02 -8.74
N ARG A 93 -21.67 -3.98 -9.15
CA ARG A 93 -23.11 -3.73 -9.32
C ARG A 93 -23.70 -3.37 -7.96
N GLY A 94 -24.41 -2.24 -7.89
CA GLY A 94 -24.90 -1.67 -6.64
C GLY A 94 -23.94 -0.67 -5.99
N GLY A 95 -22.71 -0.52 -6.49
CA GLY A 95 -21.77 0.50 -6.04
C GLY A 95 -21.47 0.38 -4.54
N TRP A 96 -21.47 1.51 -3.84
CA TRP A 96 -21.08 1.62 -2.42
C TRP A 96 -22.25 1.52 -1.43
N THR A 97 -23.40 0.99 -1.87
CA THR A 97 -24.58 0.88 -0.98
C THR A 97 -24.46 -0.24 0.06
N GLN A 98 -23.67 -1.28 -0.23
CA GLN A 98 -23.45 -2.40 0.68
C GLN A 98 -22.30 -2.14 1.68
N VAL A 99 -21.27 -1.44 1.23
CA VAL A 99 -20.07 -1.12 2.00
C VAL A 99 -19.58 0.27 1.60
N SER A 100 -19.14 1.06 2.57
CA SER A 100 -18.56 2.37 2.29
C SER A 100 -17.07 2.27 1.91
N PRO A 101 -16.51 3.24 1.17
CA PRO A 101 -15.08 3.32 0.92
C PRO A 101 -14.26 3.32 2.21
N GLU A 102 -14.69 4.04 3.23
CA GLU A 102 -14.02 4.15 4.52
C GLU A 102 -13.96 2.80 5.25
N GLN A 103 -15.06 2.03 5.21
CA GLN A 103 -15.10 0.68 5.76
C GLN A 103 -14.10 -0.24 5.04
N MET A 104 -14.01 -0.15 3.71
CA MET A 104 -13.06 -0.94 2.92
C MET A 104 -11.61 -0.55 3.19
N VAL A 105 -11.29 0.74 3.30
CA VAL A 105 -9.94 1.21 3.66
C VAL A 105 -9.57 0.71 5.06
N ALA A 106 -10.47 0.87 6.03
CA ALA A 106 -10.22 0.42 7.40
C ALA A 106 -10.04 -1.11 7.49
N ALA A 107 -10.87 -1.88 6.77
CA ALA A 107 -10.73 -3.33 6.67
C ALA A 107 -9.39 -3.74 6.05
N ARG A 108 -8.98 -3.07 4.97
CA ARG A 108 -7.68 -3.30 4.33
C ARG A 108 -6.52 -3.02 5.30
N GLN A 109 -6.57 -1.90 6.01
CA GLN A 109 -5.55 -1.53 7.00
C GLN A 109 -5.46 -2.54 8.15
N ARG A 110 -6.60 -2.99 8.70
CA ARG A 110 -6.62 -4.03 9.75
C ARG A 110 -6.05 -5.35 9.26
N GLY A 111 -6.46 -5.81 8.08
CA GLY A 111 -5.97 -7.07 7.51
C GLY A 111 -4.47 -7.04 7.24
N ILE A 112 -3.96 -5.95 6.65
CA ILE A 112 -2.51 -5.77 6.45
C ILE A 112 -1.79 -5.69 7.79
N GLY A 113 -2.31 -4.94 8.76
CA GLY A 113 -1.76 -4.85 10.11
C GLY A 113 -1.58 -6.23 10.74
N ARG A 114 -2.64 -7.05 10.77
CA ARG A 114 -2.54 -8.43 11.29
C ARG A 114 -1.52 -9.28 10.56
N CYS A 115 -1.47 -9.19 9.23
CA CYS A 115 -0.48 -9.93 8.44
C CYS A 115 0.94 -9.51 8.81
N LEU A 116 1.18 -8.20 8.96
CA LEU A 116 2.49 -7.67 9.34
C LEU A 116 2.86 -8.07 10.76
N ASP A 117 1.94 -7.95 11.73
CA ASP A 117 2.15 -8.37 13.12
C ASP A 117 2.57 -9.85 13.16
N ARG A 118 1.82 -10.73 12.50
CA ARG A 118 2.16 -12.17 12.42
C ARG A 118 3.55 -12.41 11.81
N VAL A 119 3.90 -11.73 10.73
CA VAL A 119 5.20 -11.92 10.04
C VAL A 119 6.35 -11.35 10.87
N LEU A 120 6.15 -10.22 11.54
CA LEU A 120 7.18 -9.57 12.35
C LEU A 120 7.39 -10.28 13.69
N GLU A 121 6.32 -10.76 14.33
CA GLU A 121 6.39 -11.60 15.54
C GLU A 121 7.14 -12.92 15.27
N THR A 122 6.96 -13.50 14.08
CA THR A 122 7.64 -14.73 13.67
C THR A 122 9.04 -14.49 13.06
N GLY A 123 9.40 -13.23 12.77
CA GLY A 123 10.51 -12.89 11.85
C GLY A 123 11.57 -11.90 12.35
N THR A 124 11.49 -11.38 13.58
CA THR A 124 12.37 -10.25 14.00
C THR A 124 13.65 -10.63 14.75
N GLY A 125 14.21 -11.82 14.51
CA GLY A 125 15.58 -12.14 14.93
C GLY A 125 16.68 -11.25 14.31
N THR A 126 16.31 -10.25 13.50
CA THR A 126 17.17 -9.41 12.67
C THR A 126 17.50 -8.04 13.26
N GLY A 127 16.83 -7.59 14.35
CA GLY A 127 17.10 -6.28 14.97
C GLY A 127 16.77 -5.08 14.08
N ALA A 128 15.94 -5.24 13.05
CA ALA A 128 15.56 -4.17 12.14
C ALA A 128 14.62 -3.16 12.83
N ASP A 129 14.91 -1.86 12.67
CA ASP A 129 14.09 -0.78 13.20
C ASP A 129 12.92 -0.46 12.25
N VAL A 130 11.73 -0.95 12.59
CA VAL A 130 10.50 -0.69 11.83
C VAL A 130 10.12 0.79 11.88
N ALA A 131 10.43 1.51 12.97
CA ALA A 131 10.12 2.93 13.08
C ALA A 131 10.98 3.75 12.11
N GLU A 132 12.28 3.45 12.02
CA GLU A 132 13.17 4.06 11.02
C GLU A 132 12.68 3.81 9.60
N ALA A 133 12.30 2.57 9.27
CA ALA A 133 11.77 2.23 7.95
C ALA A 133 10.50 3.04 7.60
N ILE A 134 9.61 3.25 8.58
CA ILE A 134 8.40 4.06 8.40
C ILE A 134 8.75 5.53 8.12
N GLU A 135 9.69 6.12 8.87
CA GLU A 135 10.12 7.50 8.65
C GLU A 135 10.76 7.69 7.27
N LEU A 136 11.62 6.77 6.84
CA LEU A 136 12.23 6.80 5.51
C LEU A 136 11.18 6.72 4.39
N VAL A 137 10.16 5.86 4.55
CA VAL A 137 9.06 5.76 3.57
C VAL A 137 8.20 7.02 3.56
N ARG A 138 7.98 7.67 4.71
CA ARG A 138 7.26 8.95 4.80
C ARG A 138 8.02 10.06 4.09
N GLU A 139 9.33 10.18 4.34
CA GLU A 139 10.19 11.16 3.67
C GLU A 139 10.20 10.95 2.15
N LEU A 140 10.41 9.71 1.71
CA LEU A 140 10.35 9.34 0.29
C LEU A 140 9.00 9.72 -0.34
N SER A 141 7.90 9.42 0.38
CA SER A 141 6.54 9.64 -0.13
C SER A 141 6.17 11.11 -0.24
N ALA A 142 6.74 11.98 0.60
CA ALA A 142 6.51 13.43 0.55
C ALA A 142 7.00 14.08 -0.74
N GLY A 143 7.95 13.46 -1.44
CA GLY A 143 8.45 13.92 -2.74
C GLY A 143 7.57 13.55 -3.94
N PHE A 144 6.53 12.72 -3.76
CA PHE A 144 5.68 12.28 -4.86
C PHE A 144 4.45 13.18 -5.05
N GLY A 145 4.13 13.46 -6.32
CA GLY A 145 2.90 14.17 -6.70
C GLY A 145 1.78 13.22 -7.15
N PRO A 146 0.50 13.62 -7.04
CA PRO A 146 -0.65 12.79 -7.40
C PRO A 146 -0.89 12.67 -8.91
N HIS A 147 -0.20 13.48 -9.72
CA HIS A 147 -0.42 13.56 -11.16
C HIS A 147 -0.24 12.19 -11.85
N GLY A 148 -1.28 11.74 -12.56
CA GLY A 148 -1.30 10.44 -13.24
C GLY A 148 -1.39 9.23 -12.31
N ARG A 149 -1.54 9.44 -10.99
CA ARG A 149 -1.53 8.38 -9.97
C ARG A 149 -2.84 8.40 -9.18
N ALA A 150 -3.95 8.09 -9.85
CA ALA A 150 -5.30 8.20 -9.28
C ALA A 150 -5.46 7.48 -7.93
N LEU A 151 -4.83 6.31 -7.74
CA LEU A 151 -4.87 5.58 -6.47
C LEU A 151 -4.06 6.25 -5.36
N TYR A 152 -2.92 6.85 -5.70
CA TYR A 152 -2.11 7.60 -4.74
C TYR A 152 -2.81 8.91 -4.36
N ALA A 153 -3.50 9.55 -5.30
CA ALA A 153 -4.27 10.78 -5.06
C ALA A 153 -5.48 10.59 -4.13
N GLY A 154 -5.91 9.35 -3.88
CA GLY A 154 -7.02 9.00 -2.99
C GLY A 154 -6.59 8.67 -1.55
N HIS A 155 -5.30 8.77 -1.24
CA HIS A 155 -4.74 8.56 0.10
C HIS A 155 -4.33 9.90 0.73
#